data_AF-A0A971PDJ1-F1
#
_entry.id   AF-A0A971PDJ1-F1
#
_cell.length_a   1.000
_cell.length_b   1.000
_cell.length_c   1.000
_cell.angle_alpha   90.00
_cell.angle_beta   90.00
_cell.angle_gamma   90.00
#
_symmetry.space_group_name_H-M   'P 1'
#
loop_
_entity.id
_entity.type
_entity.pdbx_description
1 polymer ?
#
loop_
_entity_poly.entity_id
_entity_poly.type
_entity_poly.pdbx_seq_one_letter_code
_entity_poly.pdbx_strand_id
1 'polypeptide(L)' 'MQAASVSAMLRDDYQLLQRYLEGRLIKKILYCTETKVSILMENNVVLDFIHLEDEIIFDITLPSG' A
#
# COMPACT_ATOMS: atom_id res chain seq x y z
N MET A 1 33.22 4.26 5.18
CA MET A 1 31.77 4.44 5.04
C MET A 1 31.09 3.28 5.72
N GLN A 2 30.36 3.52 6.81
CA GLN A 2 29.56 2.48 7.46
C GLN A 2 28.26 2.37 6.66
N ALA A 3 27.95 1.19 6.11
CA ALA A 3 26.72 0.99 5.35
C ALA A 3 25.53 1.20 6.30
N ALA A 4 24.65 2.14 5.97
CA ALA A 4 23.42 2.33 6.73
C ALA A 4 22.60 1.03 6.68
N SER A 5 22.32 0.44 7.84
CA SER A 5 21.49 -0.76 7.91
C SER A 5 20.02 -0.36 7.81
N VAL A 6 19.33 -0.81 6.77
CA VAL A 6 17.86 -0.68 6.67
C VAL A 6 17.21 -1.38 7.87
N SER A 7 16.29 -0.69 8.55
CA SER A 7 15.60 -1.22 9.73
C SER A 7 14.82 -2.49 9.40
N ALA A 8 14.67 -3.38 10.38
CA ALA A 8 13.93 -4.63 10.20
C ALA A 8 12.45 -4.37 9.82
N MET A 9 11.82 -3.41 10.50
CA MET A 9 10.44 -2.99 10.22
C MET A 9 10.24 -2.58 8.76
N LEU A 10 11.14 -1.78 8.18
CA LEU A 10 11.04 -1.39 6.77
C LEU A 10 11.21 -2.57 5.81
N ARG A 11 11.96 -3.60 6.20
CA ARG A 11 12.08 -4.83 5.40
C ARG A 11 10.80 -5.65 5.46
N ASP A 12 10.20 -5.75 6.64
CA ASP A 12 8.94 -6.48 6.84
C ASP A 12 7.80 -5.81 6.07
N ASP A 13 7.70 -4.49 6.13
CA ASP A 13 6.75 -3.70 5.35
C ASP A 13 6.97 -3.90 3.84
N TYR A 14 8.22 -3.83 3.38
CA TYR A 14 8.57 -4.07 1.98
C TYR A 14 8.12 -5.47 1.52
N GLN A 15 8.38 -6.50 2.31
CA GLN A 15 7.99 -7.88 1.98
C GLN A 15 6.47 -8.04 1.92
N LEU A 16 5.73 -7.38 2.82
CA LEU A 16 4.27 -7.37 2.80
C LEU A 16 3.74 -6.72 1.52
N LEU A 17 4.24 -5.54 1.16
CA LEU A 17 3.88 -4.87 -0.09
C LEU A 17 4.19 -5.73 -1.31
N GLN A 18 5.38 -6.32 -1.35
CA GLN A 18 5.80 -7.18 -2.45
C GLN A 18 4.83 -8.35 -2.62
N ARG A 19 4.49 -9.04 -1.52
CA ARG A 19 3.60 -10.21 -1.54
C ARG A 19 2.21 -9.92 -2.09
N TYR A 20 1.66 -8.76 -1.75
CA TYR A 20 0.26 -8.44 -2.06
C TYR A 20 0.09 -7.56 -3.29
N LEU A 21 1.11 -6.83 -3.73
CA LEU A 21 1.00 -5.83 -4.80
C LEU A 21 1.82 -6.19 -6.04
N GLU A 22 2.95 -6.88 -5.90
CA GLU A 22 3.81 -7.18 -7.04
C GLU A 22 3.10 -8.12 -8.03
N GLY A 23 3.11 -7.73 -9.32
CA GLY A 23 2.45 -8.47 -10.38
C GLY A 23 0.92 -8.51 -10.31
N ARG A 24 0.29 -7.70 -9.43
CA ARG A 24 -1.16 -7.61 -9.33
C ARG A 24 -1.72 -6.48 -10.18
N LEU A 25 -2.90 -6.72 -10.75
CA LEU A 25 -3.64 -5.72 -11.50
C LEU A 25 -4.68 -5.04 -10.62
N ILE A 26 -5.01 -3.80 -11.00
CA ILE A 26 -6.11 -3.04 -10.43
C ILE A 26 -7.41 -3.61 -10.99
N LYS A 27 -8.32 -4.03 -10.10
CA LYS A 27 -9.66 -4.48 -10.47
C LYS A 27 -10.61 -3.30 -10.66
N LYS A 28 -10.61 -2.34 -9.74
CA LYS A 28 -11.50 -1.18 -9.76
C LYS A 28 -11.04 -0.06 -8.82
N ILE A 29 -11.29 1.20 -9.19
CA ILE A 29 -11.22 2.33 -8.25
C ILE A 29 -12.52 2.40 -7.44
N LEU A 30 -12.42 2.31 -6.12
CA LEU A 30 -13.57 2.33 -5.19
C LEU A 30 -13.98 3.77 -4.82
N TYR A 31 -12.99 4.61 -4.51
CA TYR A 31 -13.19 6.02 -4.15
C TYR A 31 -12.10 6.86 -4.81
N CYS A 32 -12.47 8.04 -5.29
CA CYS A 32 -11.55 9.03 -5.81
C CYS A 32 -12.07 10.41 -5.45
N THR A 33 -11.35 11.09 -4.56
CA THR A 33 -11.62 12.44 -4.09
C THR A 33 -10.33 13.24 -4.14
N GLU A 34 -10.39 14.54 -3.86
CA GLU A 34 -9.21 15.39 -3.83
C GLU A 34 -8.12 14.89 -2.87
N THR A 35 -8.51 14.29 -1.74
CA THR A 35 -7.58 13.87 -0.69
C THR A 35 -7.48 12.37 -0.49
N LYS A 36 -8.22 11.56 -1.27
CA LYS A 36 -8.25 10.11 -1.07
C LYS A 36 -8.49 9.34 -2.36
N VAL A 37 -7.71 8.28 -2.57
CA VAL A 37 -7.94 7.25 -3.59
C VAL A 37 -7.95 5.87 -2.94
N SER A 38 -9.03 5.12 -3.16
CA SER A 38 -9.15 3.72 -2.73
C SER A 38 -9.20 2.81 -3.95
N ILE A 39 -8.37 1.77 -3.98
CA ILE A 39 -8.20 0.88 -5.12
C ILE A 39 -8.44 -0.57 -4.69
N LEU A 40 -9.37 -1.25 -5.36
CA LEU A 40 -9.55 -2.69 -5.24
C LEU A 40 -8.62 -3.40 -6.23
N MET A 41 -7.78 -4.28 -5.72
CA MET A 41 -6.89 -5.15 -6.49
C MET A 41 -7.59 -6.47 -6.86
N GLU A 42 -7.11 -7.18 -7.88
CA GLU A 42 -7.70 -8.47 -8.31
C GLU A 42 -7.66 -9.57 -7.24
N ASN A 43 -6.69 -9.52 -6.33
CA ASN A 43 -6.57 -10.43 -5.19
C ASN A 43 -7.45 -10.02 -3.98
N ASN A 44 -8.43 -9.14 -4.19
CA ASN A 44 -9.34 -8.60 -3.17
C ASN A 44 -8.65 -7.82 -2.03
N VAL A 45 -7.40 -7.40 -2.23
CA VAL A 45 -6.75 -6.39 -1.39
C VAL A 45 -7.31 -5.01 -1.73
N VAL A 46 -7.54 -4.18 -0.71
CA VAL A 46 -7.84 -2.77 -0.90
C VAL A 46 -6.64 -1.93 -0.50
N LEU A 47 -6.25 -1.02 -1.40
CA LEU A 47 -5.23 0.00 -1.16
C LEU A 47 -5.91 1.34 -0.91
N ASP A 48 -5.50 2.03 0.15
CA ASP A 48 -5.92 3.39 0.44
C ASP A 48 -4.72 4.33 0.37
N PHE A 49 -4.81 5.35 -0.45
CA PHE A 49 -3.92 6.51 -0.45
C PHE A 49 -4.70 7.70 0.09
N ILE A 50 -4.21 8.29 1.18
CA ILE A 50 -4.84 9.42 1.85
C ILE A 50 -3.82 10.54 1.93
N HIS A 51 -4.13 11.68 1.33
CA HIS A 51 -3.35 12.90 1.43
C HIS A 51 -3.78 13.68 2.67
N LEU A 52 -2.84 13.91 3.58
CA LEU A 52 -3.01 14.71 4.79
C LEU A 52 -1.99 15.85 4.75
N GLU A 53 -2.44 17.04 4.38
CA GLU A 53 -1.62 18.26 4.29
C GLU A 53 -0.33 18.08 3.45
N ASP A 54 0.80 17.73 4.07
CA ASP A 54 2.10 17.49 3.45
C ASP A 54 2.53 16.01 3.43
N GLU A 55 1.70 15.12 3.96
CA GLU A 55 1.94 13.69 4.06
C GLU A 55 0.99 12.86 3.19
N ILE A 56 1.47 11.70 2.74
CA ILE A 56 0.62 10.67 2.13
C ILE A 56 0.66 9.44 3.03
N ILE A 57 -0.50 9.09 3.57
CA ILE A 57 -0.71 7.80 4.24
C ILE A 57 -1.06 6.78 3.18
N PHE A 58 -0.37 5.65 3.24
CA PHE A 58 -0.68 4.45 2.49
C PHE A 58 -1.15 3.37 3.46
N ASP A 59 -2.31 2.77 3.20
CA ASP A 59 -2.85 1.68 3.99
C ASP A 59 -3.31 0.51 3.11
N ILE A 60 -3.27 -0.70 3.68
CA ILE A 60 -3.59 -1.94 2.99
C ILE A 60 -4.56 -2.77 3.84
N THR A 61 -5.77 -2.94 3.32
CA THR A 61 -6.73 -3.89 3.88
C THR A 61 -6.56 -5.23 3.18
N LEU A 62 -6.07 -6.22 3.92
CA LEU A 62 -5.96 -7.59 3.44
C LEU A 62 -7.35 -8.24 3.30
N PRO A 63 -7.54 -9.17 2.35
CA PRO A 63 -8.78 -9.92 2.26
C PRO A 63 -9.00 -10.68 3.57
N SER A 64 -10.21 -10.54 4.14
CA SER A 64 -10.67 -11.40 5.23
C SER A 64 -10.59 -12.86 4.75
N GLY A 65 -9.83 -13.68 5.46
CA GLY A 65 -9.83 -15.13 5.27
C GLY A 65 -11.21 -15.74 5.52
#